data_AF-A0A851LVY1-F1
#
_entry.id   AF-A0A851LVY1-F1
#
_cell.length_a   1.000
_cell.length_b   1.000
_cell.length_c   1.000
_cell.angle_alpha   90.00
_cell.angle_beta   90.00
_cell.angle_gamma   90.00
#
_symmetry.space_group_name_H-M   'P 1'
#
loop_
_entity.id
_entity.type
_entity.pdbx_description
1 polymer ?
#
loop_
_entity_poly.entity_id
_entity_poly.type
_entity_poly.pdbx_seq_one_letter_code
_entity_poly.pdbx_strand_id
1 'polypeptide(L)'
;EIEFMYKPGNVSRAPPVVTPHQPRLDWQMWFAALGHHSSSPWFTAFVYRLLQGKEDVIRLVQVDESQYPFSAQPPVYIRAHLYKYWFTGSAEGSEGPVPWWRRQRVQEFFPTVSLGDPALESLLGQHGLKDKTPLKRPADAILPRLLQALRQLVRPFSGPAVLWALYLVAATICLLRAMGRRPRGAAPPARHKGPRRGEPAERGGGERNGQVRKKDAKEAEEKGEGRVRGATDGHSDSLRGAKKKK
;
A
#
# COMPACT_ATOMS: atom_id res chain seq x y z
N GLU A 1 -13.07 13.56 16.00
CA GLU A 1 -12.35 13.60 14.70
C GLU A 1 -13.20 12.86 13.68
N ILE A 2 -13.05 13.09 12.37
CA ILE A 2 -13.67 12.18 11.39
C ILE A 2 -12.70 11.02 11.19
N GLU A 3 -13.07 9.83 11.66
CA GLU A 3 -12.24 8.64 11.49
C GLU A 3 -12.33 8.12 10.05
N PHE A 4 -11.16 7.83 9.47
CA PHE A 4 -11.03 7.27 8.12
C PHE A 4 -10.88 5.76 8.22
N MET A 5 -11.28 5.04 7.17
CA MET A 5 -11.14 3.59 7.12
C MET A 5 -9.68 3.10 7.20
N TYR A 6 -8.72 3.76 6.52
CA TYR A 6 -7.39 3.18 6.28
C TYR A 6 -6.20 4.02 6.72
N LYS A 7 -6.21 5.36 6.57
CA LYS A 7 -5.15 6.22 7.09
C LYS A 7 -5.15 6.26 8.63
N PRO A 8 -4.01 6.59 9.29
CA PRO A 8 -3.97 6.82 10.73
C PRO A 8 -4.96 7.90 11.22
N GLY A 9 -5.48 7.70 12.43
CA GLY A 9 -6.46 8.54 13.11
C GLY A 9 -6.40 8.29 14.61
N ASN A 10 -7.35 7.53 15.14
CA ASN A 10 -7.27 6.99 16.51
C ASN A 10 -5.93 6.26 16.77
N VAL A 11 -5.17 6.74 17.77
CA VAL A 11 -3.83 6.24 18.13
C VAL A 11 -3.81 4.81 18.67
N SER A 12 -4.93 4.34 19.21
CA SER A 12 -5.06 2.97 19.76
C SER A 12 -5.53 1.96 18.70
N ARG A 13 -5.80 2.39 17.46
CA ARG A 13 -6.26 1.51 16.38
C ARG A 13 -5.09 0.96 15.58
N ALA A 14 -5.03 -0.37 15.47
CA ALA A 14 -4.03 -1.07 14.66
C ALA A 14 -4.10 -0.66 13.17
N PRO A 15 -2.97 -0.64 12.44
CA PRO A 15 -2.98 -0.48 10.98
C PRO A 15 -3.81 -1.60 10.33
N PRO A 16 -4.79 -1.28 9.46
CA PRO A 16 -5.59 -2.30 8.79
C PRO A 16 -4.79 -3.00 7.67
N VAL A 17 -4.99 -4.31 7.52
CA VAL A 17 -4.53 -5.06 6.34
C VAL A 17 -5.49 -4.75 5.18
N VAL A 18 -5.05 -3.90 4.24
CA VAL A 18 -5.90 -3.44 3.12
C VAL A 18 -5.73 -4.27 1.85
N THR A 19 -4.60 -4.94 1.66
CA THR A 19 -4.31 -5.78 0.48
C THR A 19 -5.46 -6.77 0.24
N PRO A 20 -5.99 -6.92 -1.00
CA PRO A 20 -5.52 -6.34 -2.27
C PRO A 20 -6.18 -4.99 -2.65
N HIS A 21 -6.95 -4.36 -1.75
CA HIS A 21 -7.53 -3.04 -1.99
C HIS A 21 -6.45 -1.95 -2.06
N GLN A 22 -6.71 -0.91 -2.84
CA GLN A 22 -5.88 0.30 -2.93
C GLN A 22 -6.71 1.50 -2.45
N PRO A 23 -6.57 1.93 -1.17
CA PRO A 23 -7.30 3.07 -0.61
C PRO A 23 -7.04 4.39 -1.35
N ARG A 24 -7.87 4.70 -2.36
CA ARG A 24 -7.61 5.86 -3.23
C ARG A 24 -7.77 7.21 -2.54
N LEU A 25 -8.72 7.36 -1.61
CA LEU A 25 -8.88 8.60 -0.85
C LEU A 25 -7.69 8.82 0.10
N ASP A 26 -7.32 7.81 0.87
CA ASP A 26 -6.23 7.86 1.84
C ASP A 26 -4.87 8.10 1.17
N TRP A 27 -4.66 7.54 -0.02
CA TRP A 27 -3.48 7.81 -0.86
C TRP A 27 -3.45 9.26 -1.38
N GLN A 28 -4.59 9.82 -1.77
CA GLN A 28 -4.70 11.23 -2.13
C GLN A 28 -4.49 12.15 -0.92
N MET A 29 -4.96 11.76 0.27
CA MET A 29 -4.71 12.47 1.52
C MET A 29 -3.22 12.52 1.88
N TRP A 30 -2.46 11.44 1.62
CA TRP A 30 -1.00 11.45 1.78
C TRP A 30 -0.33 12.48 0.87
N PHE A 31 -0.70 12.53 -0.43
CA PHE A 31 -0.18 13.56 -1.34
C PHE A 31 -0.58 14.98 -0.93
N ALA A 32 -1.84 15.20 -0.54
CA ALA A 32 -2.32 16.52 -0.12
C ALA A 32 -1.54 17.05 1.10
N ALA A 33 -1.16 16.17 2.02
CA ALA A 33 -0.35 16.49 3.20
C ALA A 33 1.11 16.89 2.89
N LEU A 34 1.60 16.72 1.65
CA LEU A 34 2.96 17.13 1.25
C LEU A 34 3.07 18.62 0.89
N GLY A 35 1.94 19.33 0.76
CA GLY A 35 1.92 20.73 0.32
C GLY A 35 0.88 21.58 1.05
N HIS A 36 0.63 22.77 0.52
CA HIS A 36 -0.45 23.63 0.98
C HIS A 36 -1.80 23.13 0.43
N HIS A 37 -2.92 23.36 1.12
CA HIS A 37 -4.22 22.84 0.69
C HIS A 37 -4.65 23.34 -0.71
N SER A 38 -4.24 24.55 -1.09
CA SER A 38 -4.49 25.11 -2.43
C SER A 38 -3.83 24.32 -3.56
N SER A 39 -2.77 23.55 -3.27
CA SER A 39 -2.16 22.60 -4.21
C SER A 39 -2.97 21.32 -4.42
N SER A 40 -4.06 21.12 -3.66
CA SER A 40 -4.99 19.99 -3.79
C SER A 40 -6.44 20.47 -3.89
N PRO A 41 -6.87 21.07 -5.02
CA PRO A 41 -8.22 21.63 -5.18
C PRO A 41 -9.36 20.65 -4.91
N TRP A 42 -9.14 19.36 -5.19
CA TRP A 42 -10.10 18.30 -4.90
C TRP A 42 -10.45 18.21 -3.41
N PHE A 43 -9.54 18.59 -2.50
CA PHE A 43 -9.75 18.59 -1.06
C PHE A 43 -10.81 19.62 -0.64
N THR A 44 -10.79 20.81 -1.24
CA THR A 44 -11.83 21.84 -1.04
C THR A 44 -13.22 21.31 -1.44
N ALA A 45 -13.33 20.66 -2.60
CA ALA A 45 -14.57 20.03 -3.04
C ALA A 45 -15.00 18.87 -2.14
N PHE A 46 -14.05 18.08 -1.61
CA PHE A 46 -14.29 17.03 -0.65
C PHE A 46 -14.87 17.59 0.68
N VAL A 47 -14.27 18.64 1.24
CA VAL A 47 -14.79 19.34 2.43
C VAL A 47 -16.20 19.87 2.19
N TYR A 48 -16.42 20.56 1.06
CA TYR A 48 -17.74 21.06 0.67
C TYR A 48 -18.81 19.94 0.59
N ARG A 49 -18.45 18.79 0.02
CA ARG A 49 -19.34 17.63 -0.09
C ARG A 49 -19.64 16.96 1.25
N LEU A 50 -18.70 16.97 2.19
CA LEU A 50 -18.93 16.51 3.57
C LEU A 50 -19.88 17.45 4.32
N LEU A 51 -19.68 18.77 4.22
CA LEU A 51 -20.60 19.79 4.75
C LEU A 51 -22.02 19.65 4.16
N GLN A 52 -22.12 19.35 2.86
CA GLN A 52 -23.40 19.04 2.19
C GLN A 52 -24.02 17.69 2.61
N GLY A 53 -23.37 16.89 3.46
CA GLY A 53 -23.87 15.57 3.87
C GLY A 53 -23.95 14.55 2.73
N LYS A 54 -23.15 14.68 1.67
CA LYS A 54 -23.26 13.79 0.50
C LYS A 54 -22.79 12.38 0.85
N GLU A 55 -23.75 11.48 1.05
CA GLU A 55 -23.56 10.09 1.45
C GLU A 55 -22.48 9.35 0.64
N ASP A 56 -22.44 9.57 -0.68
CA ASP A 56 -21.43 8.99 -1.57
C ASP A 56 -19.99 9.42 -1.24
N VAL A 57 -19.79 10.62 -0.68
CA VAL A 57 -18.47 11.12 -0.23
C VAL A 57 -18.19 10.67 1.19
N ILE A 58 -19.21 10.63 2.07
CA ILE A 58 -19.10 10.08 3.42
C ILE A 58 -18.62 8.61 3.35
N ARG A 59 -19.21 7.79 2.47
CA ARG A 59 -18.82 6.38 2.27
C ARG A 59 -17.41 6.18 1.71
N LEU A 60 -16.76 7.20 1.13
CA LEU A 60 -15.33 7.13 0.80
C LEU A 60 -14.43 7.24 2.05
N VAL A 61 -14.93 7.91 3.10
CA VAL A 61 -14.22 8.11 4.38
C VAL A 61 -14.50 6.95 5.32
N GLN A 62 -15.78 6.61 5.48
CA GLN A 62 -16.25 5.60 6.42
C GLN A 62 -17.53 4.93 5.89
N VAL A 63 -17.52 3.59 5.78
CA VAL A 63 -18.71 2.79 5.41
C VAL A 63 -19.54 2.37 6.63
N ASP A 64 -18.92 2.30 7.81
CA ASP A 64 -19.58 2.02 9.08
C ASP A 64 -20.17 3.31 9.67
N GLU A 65 -21.48 3.47 9.53
CA GLU A 65 -22.22 4.65 9.99
C GLU A 65 -22.12 4.90 11.50
N SER A 66 -21.80 3.88 12.30
CA SER A 66 -21.57 4.02 13.75
C SER A 66 -20.24 4.71 14.09
N GLN A 67 -19.25 4.61 13.18
CA GLN A 67 -17.94 5.26 13.32
C GLN A 67 -17.90 6.66 12.69
N TYR A 68 -18.94 7.07 11.96
CA TYR A 68 -19.03 8.40 11.35
C TYR A 68 -19.82 9.36 12.27
N PRO A 69 -19.18 10.36 12.90
CA PRO A 69 -19.81 11.18 13.95
C PRO A 69 -20.93 12.11 13.47
N PHE A 70 -21.13 12.21 12.15
CA PHE A 70 -22.13 13.09 11.52
C PHE A 70 -23.12 12.25 10.67
N SER A 71 -23.42 11.02 11.10
CA SER A 71 -24.36 10.12 10.41
C SER A 71 -25.82 10.59 10.54
N ALA A 72 -26.21 11.14 11.68
CA ALA A 72 -27.56 11.67 11.89
C ALA A 72 -27.83 13.01 11.19
N GLN A 73 -26.85 13.92 11.18
CA GLN A 73 -26.93 15.23 10.53
C GLN A 73 -25.54 15.66 10.02
N PRO A 74 -25.45 16.38 8.88
CA PRO A 74 -24.16 16.87 8.35
C PRO A 74 -23.44 17.83 9.32
N PRO A 75 -22.10 17.91 9.29
CA PRO A 75 -21.36 18.86 10.10
C PRO A 75 -21.65 20.30 9.67
N VAL A 76 -21.89 21.19 10.64
CA VAL A 76 -22.07 22.63 10.37
C VAL A 76 -20.74 23.30 9.99
N TYR A 77 -19.65 22.87 10.62
CA TYR A 77 -18.29 23.38 10.41
C TYR A 77 -17.30 22.23 10.19
N ILE A 78 -16.35 22.42 9.27
CA ILE A 78 -15.19 21.53 9.08
C ILE A 78 -13.92 22.37 9.10
N ARG A 79 -12.87 21.83 9.73
CA ARG A 79 -11.47 22.28 9.65
C ARG A 79 -10.56 21.06 9.54
N ALA A 80 -9.37 21.22 9.00
CA ALA A 80 -8.39 20.13 8.91
C ALA A 80 -7.07 20.51 9.57
N HIS A 81 -6.49 19.58 10.33
CA HIS A 81 -5.17 19.75 10.96
C HIS A 81 -4.21 18.71 10.40
N LEU A 82 -2.98 19.14 10.10
CA LEU A 82 -1.91 18.24 9.68
C LEU A 82 -1.24 17.62 10.92
N TYR A 83 -1.15 16.30 10.95
CA TYR A 83 -0.45 15.54 11.97
C TYR A 83 0.63 14.65 11.34
N LYS A 84 1.79 14.53 12.00
CA LYS A 84 2.74 13.45 11.76
C LYS A 84 2.40 12.29 12.70
N TYR A 85 2.44 11.07 12.15
CA TYR A 85 2.22 9.83 12.87
C TYR A 85 3.49 8.98 12.78
N TRP A 86 3.79 8.26 13.85
CA TRP A 86 4.83 7.22 13.89
C TRP A 86 4.26 6.01 14.63
N PHE A 87 4.72 4.81 14.27
CA PHE A 87 4.54 3.65 15.13
C PHE A 87 5.19 3.90 16.51
N THR A 88 4.57 3.37 17.54
CA THR A 88 5.21 3.21 18.85
C THR A 88 6.24 2.07 18.79
N GLY A 89 7.29 2.17 19.60
CA GLY A 89 8.16 1.02 19.85
C GLY A 89 7.47 0.03 20.79
N SER A 90 7.96 -1.22 20.83
CA SER A 90 7.59 -2.14 21.90
C SER A 90 7.95 -1.51 23.24
N ALA A 91 6.97 -1.32 24.12
CA ALA A 91 7.21 -0.77 25.45
C ALA A 91 7.62 -1.90 26.40
N GLU A 92 8.90 -2.24 26.40
CA GLU A 92 9.48 -2.98 27.52
C GLU A 92 9.30 -2.15 28.80
N GLY A 93 8.37 -2.57 29.65
CA GLY A 93 8.10 -1.95 30.95
C GLY A 93 6.82 -1.11 31.09
N SER A 94 5.90 -1.06 30.13
CA SER A 94 4.60 -0.41 30.36
C SER A 94 3.55 -1.38 30.93
N GLU A 95 2.97 -1.05 32.08
CA GLU A 95 1.93 -1.86 32.75
C GLU A 95 0.56 -1.86 32.05
N GLY A 96 0.41 -1.14 30.93
CA GLY A 96 -0.86 -0.99 30.21
C GLY A 96 -0.71 -1.15 28.69
N PRO A 97 -1.84 -1.26 27.96
CA PRO A 97 -1.83 -1.44 26.51
C PRO A 97 -1.23 -0.21 25.79
N VAL A 98 -0.12 -0.44 25.08
CA VAL A 98 0.56 0.58 24.29
C VAL A 98 -0.32 1.00 23.11
N PRO A 99 -0.55 2.29 22.84
CA PRO A 99 -1.21 2.73 21.61
C PRO A 99 -0.34 2.34 20.40
N TRP A 100 -0.95 2.00 19.27
CA TRP A 100 -0.23 1.65 18.03
C TRP A 100 0.54 2.82 17.41
N TRP A 101 0.11 4.05 17.70
CA TRP A 101 0.68 5.26 17.12
C TRP A 101 1.00 6.32 18.16
N ARG A 102 2.07 7.08 17.92
CA ARG A 102 2.26 8.42 18.49
C ARG A 102 1.98 9.47 17.41
N ARG A 103 1.33 10.58 17.76
CA ARG A 103 0.99 11.66 16.81
C ARG A 103 1.41 13.04 17.32
N GLN A 104 1.85 13.91 16.42
CA GLN A 104 2.20 15.30 16.69
C GLN A 104 1.47 16.22 15.72
N ARG A 105 0.77 17.24 16.23
CA ARG A 105 0.18 18.30 15.40
C ARG A 105 1.30 19.14 14.79
N VAL A 106 1.26 19.33 13.48
CA VAL A 106 2.22 20.18 12.75
C VAL A 106 1.65 21.58 12.61
N GLN A 107 0.47 21.69 11.98
CA GLN A 107 -0.17 22.97 11.66
C GLN A 107 -1.67 22.77 11.40
N GLU A 108 -2.41 23.85 11.27
CA GLU A 108 -3.70 23.81 10.57
C GLU A 108 -3.44 23.60 9.07
N PHE A 109 -4.15 22.66 8.46
CA PHE A 109 -4.02 22.34 7.03
C PHE A 109 -5.05 23.08 6.19
N PHE A 110 -6.30 23.13 6.67
CA PHE A 110 -7.42 23.78 6.02
C PHE A 110 -8.22 24.56 7.07
N PRO A 111 -8.59 25.82 6.79
CA PRO A 111 -9.27 26.68 7.76
C PRO A 111 -10.63 26.12 8.18
N THR A 112 -11.21 26.70 9.24
CA THR A 112 -12.59 26.39 9.64
C THR A 112 -13.56 27.06 8.68
N VAL A 113 -14.41 26.27 8.03
CA VAL A 113 -15.40 26.71 7.03
C VAL A 113 -16.77 26.07 7.28
N SER A 114 -17.82 26.68 6.72
CA SER A 114 -19.21 26.18 6.72
C SER A 114 -19.85 26.28 5.32
N LEU A 115 -21.08 25.76 5.15
CA LEU A 115 -21.85 25.98 3.93
C LEU A 115 -22.21 27.48 3.78
N GLY A 116 -21.98 28.03 2.60
CA GLY A 116 -22.22 29.45 2.30
C GLY A 116 -21.07 30.39 2.72
N ASP A 117 -19.99 29.86 3.27
CA ASP A 117 -18.78 30.63 3.59
C ASP A 117 -18.14 31.23 2.31
N PRO A 118 -17.99 32.57 2.19
CA PRO A 118 -17.40 33.22 1.03
C PRO A 118 -15.98 32.74 0.70
N ALA A 119 -15.18 32.34 1.70
CA ALA A 119 -13.83 31.82 1.48
C ALA A 119 -13.87 30.43 0.83
N LEU A 120 -14.76 29.56 1.29
CA LEU A 120 -14.98 28.24 0.69
C LEU A 120 -15.52 28.35 -0.74
N GLU A 121 -16.50 29.22 -0.95
CA GLU A 121 -17.09 29.48 -2.27
C GLU A 121 -16.06 30.08 -3.26
N SER A 122 -15.17 30.97 -2.78
CA SER A 122 -14.04 31.49 -3.58
C SER A 122 -13.07 30.38 -3.99
N LEU A 123 -12.65 29.52 -3.08
CA LEU A 123 -11.76 28.38 -3.38
C LEU A 123 -12.40 27.38 -4.37
N LEU A 124 -13.71 27.14 -4.27
CA LEU A 124 -14.44 26.30 -5.24
C LEU A 124 -14.55 26.97 -6.62
N GLY A 125 -14.76 28.28 -6.65
CA GLY A 125 -14.84 29.09 -7.87
C GLY A 125 -13.53 29.12 -8.65
N GLN A 126 -12.41 29.38 -7.96
CA GLN A 126 -11.06 29.47 -8.54
C GLN A 126 -10.66 28.23 -9.36
N HIS A 127 -11.14 27.05 -8.97
CA HIS A 127 -10.84 25.78 -9.64
C HIS A 127 -12.01 25.22 -10.47
N GLY A 128 -13.11 25.96 -10.62
CA GLY A 128 -14.29 25.51 -11.38
C GLY A 128 -14.97 24.25 -10.81
N LEU A 129 -14.85 24.04 -9.49
CA LEU A 129 -15.33 22.86 -8.77
C LEU A 129 -16.74 23.03 -8.18
N LYS A 130 -17.33 24.22 -8.31
CA LYS A 130 -18.73 24.48 -7.99
C LYS A 130 -19.64 23.66 -8.90
N ASP A 131 -20.76 23.18 -8.35
CA ASP A 131 -21.64 22.18 -8.96
C ASP A 131 -22.03 22.54 -10.41
N LYS A 132 -21.47 21.81 -11.38
CA LYS A 132 -21.95 21.79 -12.77
C LYS A 132 -23.19 20.91 -12.84
N THR A 133 -24.21 21.37 -13.56
CA THR A 133 -25.47 20.66 -13.76
C THR A 133 -25.19 19.19 -14.12
N PRO A 134 -25.80 18.21 -13.43
CA PRO A 134 -25.50 16.80 -13.67
C PRO A 134 -25.77 16.47 -15.14
N LEU A 135 -24.75 15.97 -15.84
CA LEU A 135 -24.87 15.43 -17.20
C LEU A 135 -26.02 14.42 -17.22
N LYS A 136 -27.13 14.77 -17.87
CA LYS A 136 -28.28 13.88 -18.09
C LYS A 136 -27.81 12.67 -18.91
N ARG A 137 -27.43 11.59 -18.22
CA ARG A 137 -27.21 10.29 -18.85
C ARG A 137 -28.57 9.74 -19.27
N PRO A 138 -28.68 9.10 -20.45
CA PRO A 138 -29.94 8.48 -20.88
C PRO A 138 -30.34 7.41 -19.86
N ALA A 139 -31.56 7.53 -19.31
CA ALA A 139 -32.05 6.71 -18.21
C ALA A 139 -32.39 5.26 -18.65
N ASP A 140 -32.45 5.01 -19.95
CA ASP A 140 -32.99 3.78 -20.56
C ASP A 140 -31.95 2.72 -20.89
N ALA A 141 -30.67 3.02 -20.67
CA ALA A 141 -29.61 2.05 -20.86
C ALA A 141 -29.58 1.02 -19.72
N ILE A 142 -29.63 -0.28 -20.08
CA ILE A 142 -29.58 -1.41 -19.15
C ILE A 142 -28.28 -1.41 -18.32
N LEU A 143 -27.15 -1.08 -18.94
CA LEU A 143 -25.83 -1.13 -18.30
C LEU A 143 -25.71 -0.16 -17.09
N PRO A 144 -26.06 1.14 -17.19
CA PRO A 144 -26.17 2.01 -16.02
C PRO A 144 -27.07 1.48 -14.90
N ARG A 145 -28.23 0.89 -15.23
CA ARG A 145 -29.14 0.31 -14.23
C ARG A 145 -28.49 -0.89 -13.52
N LEU A 146 -27.83 -1.78 -14.26
CA LEU A 146 -27.07 -2.91 -13.71
C LEU A 146 -25.93 -2.44 -12.79
N LEU A 147 -25.13 -1.47 -13.25
CA LEU A 147 -24.02 -0.90 -12.47
C LEU A 147 -24.51 -0.19 -11.21
N GLN A 148 -25.66 0.48 -11.26
CA GLN A 148 -26.29 1.09 -10.10
C GLN A 148 -26.79 0.03 -9.10
N ALA A 149 -27.44 -1.04 -9.57
CA ALA A 149 -27.87 -2.15 -8.72
C ALA A 149 -26.68 -2.86 -8.04
N LEU A 150 -25.62 -3.17 -8.81
CA LEU A 150 -24.37 -3.74 -8.27
C LEU A 150 -23.72 -2.80 -7.25
N ARG A 151 -23.70 -1.49 -7.52
CA ARG A 151 -23.18 -0.49 -6.58
C ARG A 151 -23.98 -0.43 -5.29
N GLN A 152 -25.31 -0.57 -5.33
CA GLN A 152 -26.14 -0.63 -4.12
C GLN A 152 -25.89 -1.91 -3.31
N LEU A 153 -25.77 -3.06 -3.98
CA LEU A 153 -25.44 -4.34 -3.33
C LEU A 153 -24.10 -4.30 -2.58
N VAL A 154 -23.10 -3.64 -3.17
CA VAL A 154 -21.73 -3.55 -2.63
C VAL A 154 -21.58 -2.41 -1.60
N ARG A 155 -22.52 -1.46 -1.57
CA ARG A 155 -22.45 -0.20 -0.78
C ARG A 155 -22.19 -0.31 0.73
N PRO A 156 -22.68 -1.33 1.46
CA PRO A 156 -22.42 -1.44 2.90
C PRO A 156 -21.05 -2.06 3.23
N PHE A 157 -20.33 -2.61 2.24
CA PHE A 157 -19.09 -3.33 2.47
C PHE A 157 -17.85 -2.47 2.18
N SER A 158 -16.79 -2.69 2.96
CA SER A 158 -15.49 -2.06 2.71
C SER A 158 -14.80 -2.67 1.49
N GLY A 159 -13.98 -1.87 0.80
CA GLY A 159 -13.23 -2.30 -0.40
C GLY A 159 -12.44 -3.62 -0.22
N PRO A 160 -11.69 -3.82 0.88
CA PRO A 160 -11.00 -5.08 1.15
C PRO A 160 -11.97 -6.27 1.32
N ALA A 161 -13.09 -6.10 2.02
CA ALA A 161 -14.05 -7.18 2.26
C ALA A 161 -14.66 -7.69 0.95
N VAL A 162 -15.02 -6.79 0.05
CA VAL A 162 -15.55 -7.11 -1.29
C VAL A 162 -14.52 -7.88 -2.12
N LEU A 163 -13.28 -7.42 -2.14
CA LEU A 163 -12.22 -8.09 -2.89
C LEU A 163 -11.90 -9.48 -2.32
N TRP A 164 -11.76 -9.61 -1.00
CA TRP A 164 -11.52 -10.91 -0.36
C TRP A 164 -12.68 -11.89 -0.61
N ALA A 165 -13.94 -11.44 -0.56
CA ALA A 165 -15.08 -12.27 -0.92
C ALA A 165 -14.99 -12.79 -2.37
N LEU A 166 -14.65 -11.92 -3.33
CA LEU A 166 -14.45 -12.33 -4.73
C LEU A 166 -13.29 -13.32 -4.91
N TYR A 167 -12.15 -13.09 -4.23
CA TYR A 167 -11.01 -14.02 -4.24
C TYR A 167 -11.37 -15.39 -3.66
N LEU A 168 -12.09 -15.43 -2.53
CA LEU A 168 -12.52 -16.67 -1.89
C LEU A 168 -13.53 -17.45 -2.76
N VAL A 169 -14.49 -16.76 -3.38
CA VAL A 169 -15.42 -17.37 -4.34
C VAL A 169 -14.67 -17.97 -5.54
N ALA A 170 -13.74 -17.23 -6.13
CA ALA A 170 -12.92 -17.72 -7.23
C ALA A 170 -12.06 -18.94 -6.83
N ALA A 171 -11.41 -18.88 -5.67
CA ALA A 171 -10.64 -19.99 -5.12
C ALA A 171 -11.51 -21.23 -4.89
N THR A 172 -12.71 -21.07 -4.34
CA THR A 172 -13.67 -22.17 -4.11
C THR A 172 -14.10 -22.82 -5.43
N ILE A 173 -14.42 -22.02 -6.45
CA ILE A 173 -14.76 -22.54 -7.79
C ILE A 173 -13.59 -23.31 -8.40
N CYS A 174 -12.35 -22.82 -8.26
CA CYS A 174 -11.16 -23.51 -8.73
C CYS A 174 -10.91 -24.83 -7.98
N LEU A 175 -11.09 -24.87 -6.65
CA LEU A 175 -10.97 -26.07 -5.83
C LEU A 175 -12.04 -27.12 -6.21
N LEU A 176 -13.30 -26.71 -6.36
CA LEU A 176 -14.39 -27.59 -6.79
C LEU A 176 -14.11 -28.19 -8.19
N ARG A 177 -13.60 -27.38 -9.13
CA ARG A 177 -13.18 -27.86 -10.45
C ARG A 177 -11.99 -28.81 -10.40
N ALA A 178 -11.02 -28.59 -9.49
CA ALA A 178 -9.90 -29.50 -9.29
C ALA A 178 -10.34 -30.84 -8.71
N MET A 179 -11.23 -30.84 -7.71
CA MET A 179 -11.79 -32.06 -7.11
C MET A 179 -12.71 -32.83 -8.06
N GLY A 180 -13.47 -32.13 -8.91
CA GLY A 180 -14.28 -32.73 -9.97
C GLY A 180 -13.47 -33.41 -11.07
N ARG A 181 -12.21 -32.99 -11.27
CA ARG A 181 -11.24 -33.64 -12.17
C ARG A 181 -10.57 -34.85 -11.50
N ARG A 182 -11.35 -35.83 -11.02
CA ARG A 182 -10.78 -37.14 -10.68
C ARG A 182 -10.24 -37.81 -11.96
N PRO A 183 -9.01 -38.35 -11.96
CA PRO A 183 -8.49 -39.10 -13.10
C PRO A 183 -9.32 -40.39 -13.27
N ARG A 184 -9.98 -40.51 -14.42
CA ARG A 184 -10.86 -41.64 -14.73
C ARG A 184 -10.01 -42.84 -15.19
N GLY A 185 -9.55 -43.63 -14.23
CA GLY A 185 -8.97 -44.97 -14.46
C GLY A 185 -7.56 -44.99 -15.06
N ALA A 186 -6.54 -44.79 -14.24
CA ALA A 186 -5.23 -45.38 -14.52
C ALA A 186 -5.27 -46.85 -14.08
N ALA A 187 -5.32 -47.77 -15.05
CA ALA A 187 -5.19 -49.20 -14.76
C ALA A 187 -3.79 -49.51 -14.20
N PRO A 188 -3.64 -50.44 -13.24
CA PRO A 188 -2.33 -50.79 -12.71
C PRO A 188 -1.47 -51.46 -13.80
N PRO A 189 -0.16 -51.16 -13.87
CA PRO A 189 0.71 -51.76 -14.88
C PRO A 189 0.82 -53.28 -14.67
N ALA A 190 0.69 -54.03 -15.76
CA ALA A 190 0.76 -55.48 -15.73
C ALA A 190 2.15 -55.97 -15.27
N ARG A 191 2.17 -56.82 -14.23
CA ARG A 191 3.39 -57.50 -13.77
C ARG A 191 3.85 -58.51 -14.83
N HIS A 192 4.88 -58.17 -15.60
CA HIS A 192 5.63 -59.17 -16.37
C HIS A 192 6.38 -60.12 -15.41
N LYS A 193 6.02 -61.40 -15.42
CA LYS A 193 6.83 -62.47 -14.82
C LYS A 193 7.96 -62.84 -15.79
N GLY A 194 9.20 -62.46 -15.46
CA GLY A 194 10.40 -63.09 -16.03
C GLY A 194 10.72 -64.42 -15.32
N PRO A 195 11.28 -65.44 -16.01
CA PRO A 195 11.56 -66.75 -15.42
C PRO A 195 12.78 -66.77 -14.49
N ARG A 196 12.76 -67.67 -13.49
CA ARG A 196 13.90 -67.98 -12.60
C ARG A 196 14.73 -69.15 -13.13
N ARG A 197 16.05 -68.98 -13.20
CA ARG A 197 17.17 -69.96 -13.03
C ARG A 197 18.45 -69.30 -13.57
N GLY A 198 19.64 -69.41 -12.98
CA GLY A 198 20.06 -70.00 -11.69
C GLY A 198 21.56 -69.71 -11.45
N GLU A 199 21.99 -69.70 -10.19
CA GLU A 199 23.39 -69.64 -9.74
C GLU A 199 24.08 -71.04 -9.80
N PRO A 200 25.39 -71.24 -9.47
CA PRO A 200 26.38 -70.31 -8.86
C PRO A 200 27.83 -70.25 -9.46
N ALA A 201 28.55 -69.20 -9.02
CA ALA A 201 29.99 -69.08 -8.66
C ALA A 201 31.13 -69.92 -9.32
N GLU A 202 32.24 -69.23 -9.70
CA GLU A 202 33.51 -69.29 -8.92
C GLU A 202 34.50 -68.13 -9.18
N ARG A 203 35.35 -67.88 -8.17
CA ARG A 203 36.69 -67.24 -8.13
C ARG A 203 37.18 -66.23 -9.20
N GLY A 204 37.48 -65.02 -8.71
CA GLY A 204 38.87 -64.69 -8.29
C GLY A 204 39.77 -63.86 -9.24
N GLY A 205 40.59 -63.00 -8.65
CA GLY A 205 41.66 -62.24 -9.33
C GLY A 205 41.35 -60.75 -9.48
N GLY A 206 42.18 -59.89 -8.91
CA GLY A 206 42.12 -58.43 -9.13
C GLY A 206 43.44 -57.90 -9.65
N GLU A 207 43.46 -56.66 -10.16
CA GLU A 207 44.44 -55.63 -9.78
C GLU A 207 44.12 -54.25 -10.37
N ARG A 208 44.93 -53.24 -10.01
CA ARG A 208 44.70 -51.79 -10.16
C ARG A 208 44.92 -51.25 -11.57
N ASN A 209 44.11 -50.25 -11.98
CA ASN A 209 44.51 -48.81 -12.07
C ASN A 209 43.42 -47.97 -12.78
N GLY A 210 43.35 -46.65 -12.53
CA GLY A 210 42.33 -45.79 -13.19
C GLY A 210 42.17 -44.37 -12.66
N GLN A 211 43.28 -43.66 -12.46
CA GLN A 211 43.42 -42.30 -11.92
C GLN A 211 42.37 -41.26 -12.42
N VAL A 212 41.74 -40.53 -11.48
CA VAL A 212 40.78 -39.45 -11.75
C VAL A 212 41.49 -38.21 -12.32
N ARG A 213 41.03 -37.71 -13.48
CA ARG A 213 41.33 -36.35 -13.95
C ARG A 213 40.20 -35.40 -13.55
N LYS A 214 40.52 -34.43 -12.68
CA LYS A 214 39.69 -33.28 -12.35
C LYS A 214 40.43 -32.02 -12.82
N LYS A 215 39.76 -31.15 -13.57
CA LYS A 215 40.31 -29.97 -14.23
C LYS A 215 39.16 -29.01 -14.57
N ASP A 216 39.20 -27.69 -14.46
CA ASP A 216 39.94 -26.74 -13.60
C ASP A 216 39.01 -25.50 -13.49
N ALA A 217 39.02 -24.76 -12.38
CA ALA A 217 38.61 -23.34 -12.30
C ALA A 217 38.76 -22.81 -10.87
N LYS A 218 39.94 -22.29 -10.52
CA LYS A 218 40.11 -21.34 -9.41
C LYS A 218 41.41 -20.56 -9.63
N GLU A 219 41.29 -19.30 -10.02
CA GLU A 219 42.38 -18.33 -9.91
C GLU A 219 42.08 -17.38 -8.75
N ALA A 220 43.11 -17.10 -7.96
CA ALA A 220 43.14 -16.05 -6.98
C ALA A 220 44.51 -15.38 -7.09
N GLU A 221 44.49 -14.07 -7.36
CA GLU A 221 45.34 -13.05 -6.76
C GLU A 221 46.86 -13.33 -6.61
N GLU A 222 47.68 -12.57 -7.35
CA GLU A 222 49.03 -12.24 -6.90
C GLU A 222 49.37 -10.75 -7.09
N LYS A 223 50.24 -10.27 -6.20
CA LYS A 223 50.92 -8.95 -6.17
C LYS A 223 51.89 -8.83 -7.38
N GLY A 224 52.52 -7.71 -7.71
CA GLY A 224 52.66 -6.37 -7.12
C GLY A 224 53.91 -5.67 -7.70
N GLU A 225 54.29 -4.51 -7.16
CA GLU A 225 55.45 -3.66 -7.58
C GLU A 225 55.33 -3.04 -8.99
N GLY A 226 55.78 -1.82 -9.33
CA GLY A 226 56.42 -0.68 -8.64
C GLY A 226 56.68 0.43 -9.70
N ARG A 227 57.29 1.61 -9.50
CA ARG A 227 57.74 2.46 -8.37
C ARG A 227 58.23 3.82 -9.00
N VAL A 228 58.59 4.87 -8.21
CA VAL A 228 59.39 6.08 -8.63
C VAL A 228 58.60 7.14 -9.45
N ARG A 229 58.60 8.49 -9.26
CA ARG A 229 59.10 9.55 -8.32
C ARG A 229 58.12 10.76 -8.51
N GLY A 230 58.04 11.82 -7.70
CA GLY A 230 58.73 12.22 -6.48
C GLY A 230 58.21 13.58 -5.95
N ALA A 231 58.49 13.80 -4.66
CA ALA A 231 58.33 14.97 -3.78
C ALA A 231 58.59 16.39 -4.34
N THR A 232 57.96 17.41 -3.70
CA THR A 232 58.61 18.48 -2.90
C THR A 232 57.61 19.28 -2.04
N ASP A 233 57.80 19.25 -0.72
CA ASP A 233 57.84 20.35 0.27
C ASP A 233 57.00 21.64 0.12
N GLY A 234 56.19 21.94 1.15
CA GLY A 234 56.67 22.76 2.29
C GLY A 234 56.69 24.31 2.22
N HIS A 235 55.70 24.91 2.90
CA HIS A 235 55.83 26.04 3.86
C HIS A 235 55.79 27.53 3.39
N SER A 236 55.23 28.38 4.28
CA SER A 236 55.29 29.88 4.34
C SER A 236 54.54 30.67 3.23
N ASP A 237 54.04 31.91 3.41
CA ASP A 237 53.68 32.66 4.63
C ASP A 237 52.60 33.74 4.34
N SER A 238 51.91 34.15 5.41
CA SER A 238 51.34 35.46 5.75
C SER A 238 51.19 36.65 4.76
N LEU A 239 50.05 37.35 4.97
CA LEU A 239 49.85 38.82 5.14
C LEU A 239 49.32 39.74 4.01
N ARG A 240 48.45 40.66 4.47
CA ARG A 240 47.84 41.88 3.86
C ARG A 240 46.63 41.68 2.91
N GLY A 241 45.55 42.48 3.00
CA GLY A 241 45.16 43.45 4.04
C GLY A 241 44.40 44.68 3.52
N ALA A 242 43.35 45.08 4.27
CA ALA A 242 42.57 46.34 4.17
C ALA A 242 41.59 46.45 2.96
N LYS A 243 40.48 47.22 3.02
CA LYS A 243 40.12 48.34 3.92
C LYS A 243 38.66 48.33 4.41
N LYS A 244 38.44 48.88 5.61
CA LYS A 244 37.16 49.44 6.08
C LYS A 244 36.81 50.74 5.35
N LYS A 245 35.51 51.03 5.18
CA LYS A 245 34.78 52.31 5.43
C LYS A 245 33.34 52.15 4.89
N LYS A 246 32.30 52.73 5.47
CA LYS A 246 32.23 53.69 6.59
C LYS A 246 30.96 53.41 7.40
#